data_AF-A0A1P8MZL5-F1
#
_entry.id   AF-A0A1P8MZL5-F1
#
_cell.length_a   1.000
_cell.length_b   1.000
_cell.length_c   1.000
_cell.angle_alpha   90.00
_cell.angle_beta   90.00
_cell.angle_gamma   90.00
#
_symmetry.space_group_name_H-M   'P 1'
#
loop_
_entity.id
_entity.type
_entity.pdbx_description
1 polymer ?
#
loop_
_entity_poly.entity_id
_entity_poly.type
_entity_poly.pdbx_seq_one_letter_code
_entity_poly.pdbx_strand_id
1 'polypeptide(L)'
;MADRFRITLGQLNPIVGDIPGNAAKAKAAWEAGRAAGADLVALPEMFITGYNAQDLVMKPAFHTAAMRAVEALAEECADGPTLAIGCPWTEGAELFNAYLICRGGKIVSRLLKHNLPNETVFDEVRIFDAGPLGGPYSVGNTRVGSPICEDAWHPEVSETLQETGAEFLLVPNGSPYYRGKYETRLNHMVARVVETGLPLIYLNMVGGQDDQVFDGGSFALNPGGALAVQLPVFDEIVAHVDLERGADGWRVVEGEKVHHPDEWAQDYRVMVTALRDYCGKAGFKKVLLGMSGGVDSALVATIAADALGPQNVRCVMLPSEYTSPHSLEDAEACATALGCHYDYVPIAETRAAVASTLAPLFEGLEEGLTEENIQSRIRGLLLMALSNKFGEMLLTTGNKSEVAVGYATIYGDMAGGYNPIKDLYKTRVFETCRWRNANHRDWMMGQPGEVIPERIITKPPSAELREDQKDSDSLPDYPDLDALLDILVDQDGSIADCVAAGFDADVARKVERLIYLSEYKRFQSAPGARLSRRAFWLDRRYPIVNRWRDPS
;
A
#
# COMPACT_ATOMS: atom_id res chain seq x y z
N MET A 1 43.42 -9.57 -14.91
CA MET A 1 42.01 -10.02 -14.88
C MET A 1 41.22 -8.87 -14.28
N ALA A 2 40.06 -8.52 -14.83
CA ALA A 2 39.18 -7.53 -14.20
C ALA A 2 38.74 -8.07 -12.84
N ASP A 3 38.68 -7.20 -11.82
CA ASP A 3 38.10 -7.60 -10.54
C ASP A 3 36.58 -7.72 -10.71
N ARG A 4 36.00 -8.77 -10.15
CA ARG A 4 34.55 -9.03 -10.19
C ARG A 4 34.00 -8.99 -8.78
N PHE A 5 32.81 -8.43 -8.63
CA PHE A 5 32.07 -8.39 -7.39
C PHE A 5 30.64 -8.85 -7.65
N ARG A 6 30.14 -9.82 -6.87
CA ARG A 6 28.77 -10.31 -7.00
C ARG A 6 27.96 -9.95 -5.76
N ILE A 7 26.85 -9.28 -5.97
CA ILE A 7 25.87 -8.98 -4.93
C ILE A 7 24.59 -9.78 -5.16
N THR A 8 24.11 -10.42 -4.10
CA THR A 8 22.78 -11.03 -4.07
C THR A 8 21.81 -10.08 -3.41
N LEU A 9 20.75 -9.72 -4.13
CA LEU A 9 19.68 -8.84 -3.68
C LEU A 9 18.50 -9.69 -3.24
N GLY A 10 18.09 -9.55 -1.98
CA GLY A 10 16.82 -10.10 -1.51
C GLY A 10 15.72 -9.04 -1.56
N GLN A 11 15.05 -8.89 -2.70
CA GLN A 11 13.79 -8.14 -2.78
C GLN A 11 12.70 -9.01 -2.15
N LEU A 12 12.45 -8.83 -0.86
CA LEU A 12 11.66 -9.77 -0.05
C LEU A 12 10.57 -9.05 0.75
N ASN A 13 9.62 -9.85 1.25
CA ASN A 13 8.44 -9.38 1.97
C ASN A 13 8.53 -9.72 3.47
N PRO A 14 9.16 -8.87 4.31
CA PRO A 14 9.17 -9.08 5.74
C PRO A 14 7.80 -8.79 6.37
N ILE A 15 7.59 -9.34 7.56
CA ILE A 15 6.37 -9.11 8.35
C ILE A 15 6.75 -8.26 9.55
N VAL A 16 6.03 -7.15 9.77
CA VAL A 16 6.31 -6.27 10.91
C VAL A 16 6.22 -7.05 12.23
N GLY A 17 7.32 -7.09 12.96
CA GLY A 17 7.46 -7.72 14.27
C GLY A 17 7.68 -9.23 14.28
N ASP A 18 7.58 -9.95 13.16
CA ASP A 18 7.99 -11.35 13.06
C ASP A 18 9.52 -11.47 12.89
N ILE A 19 10.25 -11.04 13.91
CA ILE A 19 11.73 -11.03 13.90
C ILE A 19 12.32 -12.42 13.58
N PRO A 20 11.84 -13.54 14.16
CA PRO A 20 12.35 -14.87 13.80
C PRO A 20 12.04 -15.26 12.35
N GLY A 21 10.83 -14.99 11.85
CA GLY A 21 10.46 -15.28 10.46
C GLY A 21 11.27 -14.46 9.46
N ASN A 22 11.49 -13.17 9.76
CA ASN A 22 12.33 -12.30 8.95
C ASN A 22 13.80 -12.74 8.96
N ALA A 23 14.33 -13.16 10.12
CA ALA A 23 15.69 -13.72 10.22
C ALA A 23 15.83 -15.01 9.39
N ALA A 24 14.82 -15.89 9.40
CA ALA A 24 14.81 -17.09 8.58
C ALA A 24 14.76 -16.76 7.08
N LYS A 25 13.96 -15.78 6.65
CA LYS A 25 13.95 -15.27 5.27
C LYS A 25 15.31 -14.69 4.87
N ALA A 26 15.93 -13.90 5.74
CA ALA A 26 17.25 -13.33 5.53
C ALA A 26 18.31 -14.43 5.34
N LYS A 27 18.28 -15.45 6.19
CA LYS A 27 19.17 -16.62 6.09
C LYS A 27 18.98 -17.37 4.79
N ALA A 28 17.75 -17.60 4.34
CA ALA A 28 17.48 -18.28 3.07
C ALA A 28 18.06 -17.50 1.87
N ALA A 29 17.92 -16.18 1.86
CA ALA A 29 18.54 -15.33 0.84
C ALA A 29 20.07 -15.38 0.92
N TRP A 30 20.63 -15.41 2.13
CA TRP A 30 22.06 -15.55 2.34
C TRP A 30 22.60 -16.89 1.85
N GLU A 31 21.88 -18.00 2.10
CA GLU A 31 22.25 -19.32 1.60
C GLU A 31 22.23 -19.39 0.07
N ALA A 32 21.23 -18.76 -0.57
CA ALA A 32 21.18 -18.62 -2.02
C ALA A 32 22.36 -17.81 -2.56
N GLY A 33 22.71 -16.68 -1.92
CA GLY A 33 23.88 -15.89 -2.28
C GLY A 33 25.20 -16.63 -2.10
N ARG A 34 25.33 -17.41 -1.01
CA ARG A 34 26.49 -18.28 -0.79
C ARG A 34 26.62 -19.33 -1.90
N ALA A 35 25.52 -19.98 -2.28
CA ALA A 35 25.51 -20.95 -3.36
C ALA A 35 25.89 -20.33 -4.72
N ALA A 36 25.52 -19.06 -4.93
CA ALA A 36 25.87 -18.30 -6.12
C ALA A 36 27.30 -17.71 -6.09
N GLY A 37 28.06 -17.93 -5.01
CA GLY A 37 29.40 -17.36 -4.85
C GLY A 37 29.40 -15.83 -4.75
N ALA A 38 28.38 -15.26 -4.11
CA ALA A 38 28.30 -13.83 -3.87
C ALA A 38 29.40 -13.36 -2.90
N ASP A 39 29.79 -12.10 -3.02
CA ASP A 39 30.64 -11.40 -2.05
C ASP A 39 29.79 -10.75 -0.94
N LEU A 40 28.58 -10.30 -1.33
CA LEU A 40 27.62 -9.60 -0.48
C LEU A 40 26.20 -10.11 -0.74
N VAL A 41 25.44 -10.30 0.34
CA VAL A 41 23.98 -10.49 0.32
C VAL A 41 23.36 -9.27 0.97
N ALA A 42 22.48 -8.58 0.27
CA ALA A 42 21.85 -7.35 0.73
C ALA A 42 20.34 -7.51 0.85
N LEU A 43 19.80 -6.99 1.94
CA LEU A 43 18.37 -6.93 2.22
C LEU A 43 17.89 -5.48 2.35
N PRO A 44 16.57 -5.22 2.22
CA PRO A 44 16.01 -3.88 2.28
C PRO A 44 16.16 -3.21 3.65
N GLU A 45 15.72 -1.95 3.70
CA GLU A 45 15.65 -1.15 4.91
C GLU A 45 14.78 -1.82 5.98
N MET A 46 15.21 -1.76 7.24
CA MET A 46 14.49 -2.32 8.40
C MET A 46 14.04 -3.79 8.27
N PHE A 47 14.69 -4.57 7.40
CA PHE A 47 14.20 -5.89 7.02
C PHE A 47 13.97 -6.83 8.22
N ILE A 48 14.86 -6.82 9.23
CA ILE A 48 14.74 -7.72 10.38
C ILE A 48 13.44 -7.50 11.17
N THR A 49 12.97 -6.25 11.25
CA THR A 49 11.73 -5.90 11.95
C THR A 49 10.52 -5.83 11.04
N GLY A 50 10.72 -5.79 9.72
CA GLY A 50 9.72 -5.27 8.77
C GLY A 50 9.58 -3.75 8.86
N TYR A 51 8.87 -3.17 7.89
CA TYR A 51 8.69 -1.73 7.77
C TYR A 51 7.26 -1.39 7.30
N ASN A 52 6.60 -0.34 7.79
CA ASN A 52 6.98 0.56 8.89
C ASN A 52 6.37 0.08 10.23
N ALA A 53 7.19 -0.07 11.26
CA ALA A 53 6.77 -0.54 12.59
C ALA A 53 6.07 0.53 13.46
N GLN A 54 6.01 1.79 13.01
CA GLN A 54 5.45 2.92 13.77
C GLN A 54 6.06 3.01 15.18
N ASP A 55 5.28 3.43 16.19
CA ASP A 55 5.73 3.59 17.58
C ASP A 55 6.27 2.28 18.22
N LEU A 56 6.03 1.10 17.62
CA LEU A 56 6.56 -0.17 18.13
C LEU A 56 8.10 -0.17 18.18
N VAL A 57 8.76 0.47 17.22
CA VAL A 57 10.22 0.47 17.13
C VAL A 57 10.88 1.22 18.30
N MET A 58 10.17 2.17 18.91
CA MET A 58 10.63 2.89 20.10
C MET A 58 10.59 2.03 21.37
N LYS A 59 9.89 0.88 21.37
CA LYS A 59 9.82 0.02 22.57
C LYS A 59 11.17 -0.66 22.81
N PRO A 60 11.80 -0.48 24.00
CA PRO A 60 13.12 -1.05 24.26
C PRO A 60 13.23 -2.55 24.06
N ALA A 61 12.21 -3.30 24.48
CA ALA A 61 12.15 -4.74 24.28
C ALA A 61 12.15 -5.14 22.79
N PHE A 62 11.54 -4.34 21.92
CA PHE A 62 11.42 -4.62 20.50
C PHE A 62 12.74 -4.41 19.77
N HIS A 63 13.34 -3.23 19.86
CA HIS A 63 14.63 -2.98 19.20
C HIS A 63 15.76 -3.82 19.80
N THR A 64 15.72 -4.14 21.10
CA THR A 64 16.70 -5.06 21.70
C THR A 64 16.58 -6.48 21.13
N ALA A 65 15.35 -6.96 20.91
CA ALA A 65 15.13 -8.26 20.29
C ALA A 65 15.62 -8.27 18.84
N ALA A 66 15.39 -7.19 18.09
CA ALA A 66 15.85 -7.04 16.71
C ALA A 66 17.39 -7.06 16.61
N MET A 67 18.08 -6.26 17.43
CA MET A 67 19.56 -6.24 17.46
C MET A 67 20.14 -7.62 17.77
N ARG A 68 19.61 -8.31 18.79
CA ARG A 68 20.03 -9.68 19.14
C ARG A 68 19.79 -10.68 18.01
N ALA A 69 18.70 -10.54 17.27
CA ALA A 69 18.41 -11.41 16.14
C ALA A 69 19.42 -11.21 15.01
N VAL A 70 19.86 -9.98 14.75
CA VAL A 70 20.92 -9.72 13.76
C VAL A 70 22.28 -10.23 14.26
N GLU A 71 22.59 -10.11 15.54
CA GLU A 71 23.81 -10.70 16.12
C GLU A 71 23.83 -12.22 15.95
N ALA A 72 22.74 -12.91 16.28
CA ALA A 72 22.60 -14.35 16.09
C ALA A 72 22.69 -14.74 14.59
N LEU A 73 22.03 -13.98 13.71
CA LEU A 73 22.10 -14.20 12.28
C LEU A 73 23.54 -14.02 11.74
N ALA A 74 24.29 -13.06 12.28
CA ALA A 74 25.69 -12.85 11.92
C ALA A 74 26.55 -14.07 12.28
N GLU A 75 26.34 -14.65 13.47
CA GLU A 75 26.98 -15.91 13.92
C GLU A 75 26.63 -17.09 13.00
N GLU A 76 25.36 -17.26 12.65
CA GLU A 76 24.91 -18.32 11.75
C GLU A 76 25.46 -18.17 10.32
N CYS A 77 25.72 -16.93 9.89
CA CYS A 77 26.24 -16.59 8.57
C CYS A 77 27.77 -16.41 8.56
N ALA A 78 28.50 -16.98 9.55
CA ALA A 78 29.94 -16.74 9.69
C ALA A 78 30.79 -17.24 8.51
N ASP A 79 30.41 -18.37 7.91
CA ASP A 79 31.19 -19.10 6.90
C ASP A 79 30.71 -18.83 5.45
N GLY A 80 30.49 -17.56 5.09
CA GLY A 80 30.04 -17.23 3.74
C GLY A 80 30.10 -15.73 3.41
N PRO A 81 29.26 -15.25 2.46
CA PRO A 81 29.28 -13.86 2.02
C PRO A 81 29.00 -12.89 3.17
N THR A 82 29.43 -11.65 2.99
CA THR A 82 29.00 -10.56 3.87
C THR A 82 27.47 -10.43 3.78
N LEU A 83 26.78 -10.24 4.91
CA LEU A 83 25.36 -9.94 4.95
C LEU A 83 25.16 -8.46 5.29
N ALA A 84 24.33 -7.76 4.54
CA ALA A 84 23.88 -6.41 4.84
C ALA A 84 22.36 -6.40 5.08
N ILE A 85 21.94 -5.92 6.25
CA ILE A 85 20.55 -6.01 6.71
C ILE A 85 20.13 -4.77 7.51
N GLY A 86 18.93 -4.26 7.25
CA GLY A 86 18.37 -3.15 8.01
C GLY A 86 17.83 -3.56 9.38
N CYS A 87 18.06 -2.74 10.41
CA CYS A 87 17.71 -3.00 11.81
C CYS A 87 17.58 -1.68 12.58
N PRO A 88 16.70 -1.58 13.60
CA PRO A 88 16.82 -0.51 14.59
C PRO A 88 18.09 -0.69 15.42
N TRP A 89 18.80 0.40 15.70
CA TRP A 89 20.05 0.35 16.46
C TRP A 89 20.07 1.43 17.52
N THR A 90 20.52 1.11 18.72
CA THR A 90 20.63 2.10 19.82
C THR A 90 22.07 2.42 20.14
N GLU A 91 22.38 3.70 20.33
CA GLU A 91 23.64 4.16 20.92
C GLU A 91 23.34 5.11 22.10
N GLY A 92 23.63 4.65 23.32
CA GLY A 92 23.25 5.40 24.52
C GLY A 92 21.73 5.53 24.66
N ALA A 93 21.21 6.75 24.54
CA ALA A 93 19.77 7.04 24.59
C ALA A 93 19.15 7.21 23.19
N GLU A 94 19.98 7.26 22.15
CA GLU A 94 19.57 7.53 20.77
C GLU A 94 19.15 6.22 20.07
N LEU A 95 18.17 6.31 19.19
CA LEU A 95 17.63 5.21 18.39
C LEU A 95 17.72 5.57 16.91
N PHE A 96 18.37 4.72 16.12
CA PHE A 96 18.65 4.98 14.72
C PHE A 96 17.98 3.97 13.80
N ASN A 97 17.65 4.43 12.59
CA ASN A 97 17.43 3.54 11.46
C ASN A 97 18.78 3.13 10.89
N ALA A 98 19.16 1.86 11.04
CA ALA A 98 20.52 1.41 10.75
C ALA A 98 20.58 0.32 9.67
N TYR A 99 21.72 0.28 8.98
CA TYR A 99 22.11 -0.78 8.06
C TYR A 99 23.37 -1.46 8.59
N LEU A 100 23.23 -2.74 8.95
CA LEU A 100 24.26 -3.50 9.64
C LEU A 100 24.97 -4.42 8.66
N ILE A 101 26.31 -4.41 8.72
CA ILE A 101 27.18 -5.21 7.87
C ILE A 101 27.77 -6.33 8.71
N CYS A 102 27.42 -7.57 8.39
CA CYS A 102 27.77 -8.78 9.13
C CYS A 102 28.76 -9.64 8.35
N ARG A 103 29.89 -10.01 8.95
CA ARG A 103 30.90 -10.87 8.35
C ARG A 103 31.67 -11.65 9.41
N GLY A 104 31.93 -12.94 9.16
CA GLY A 104 32.76 -13.76 10.05
C GLY A 104 32.19 -13.88 11.46
N GLY A 105 30.86 -13.98 11.58
CA GLY A 105 30.19 -14.17 12.86
C GLY A 105 29.83 -12.90 13.63
N LYS A 106 30.07 -11.71 13.05
CA LYS A 106 29.97 -10.44 13.80
C LYS A 106 29.42 -9.31 12.94
N ILE A 107 28.81 -8.32 13.58
CA ILE A 107 28.55 -7.01 12.98
C ILE A 107 29.88 -6.26 12.90
N VAL A 108 30.39 -6.02 11.69
CA VAL A 108 31.70 -5.39 11.44
C VAL A 108 31.60 -3.91 11.07
N SER A 109 30.45 -3.46 10.58
CA SER A 109 30.15 -2.06 10.30
C SER A 109 28.67 -1.76 10.51
N ARG A 110 28.37 -0.49 10.75
CA ARG A 110 27.03 0.02 11.04
C ARG A 110 26.89 1.39 10.37
N LEU A 111 25.87 1.55 9.56
CA LEU A 111 25.49 2.83 8.97
C LEU A 111 24.21 3.29 9.63
N LEU A 112 24.12 4.56 9.97
CA LEU A 112 22.96 5.17 10.63
C LEU A 112 22.37 6.18 9.64
N LYS A 113 21.08 6.04 9.32
CA LYS A 113 20.38 6.87 8.34
C LYS A 113 20.46 8.33 8.75
N HIS A 114 20.81 9.21 7.81
CA HIS A 114 21.05 10.63 8.08
C HIS A 114 19.79 11.46 7.83
N ASN A 115 19.21 11.32 6.65
CA ASN A 115 17.99 12.00 6.23
C ASN A 115 16.77 11.19 6.68
N LEU A 116 16.00 11.73 7.61
CA LEU A 116 14.80 11.10 8.15
C LEU A 116 13.55 11.71 7.50
N PRO A 117 12.80 10.96 6.67
CA PRO A 117 11.60 11.50 6.04
C PRO A 117 10.52 11.80 7.08
N ASN A 118 9.91 12.98 6.96
CA ASN A 118 8.83 13.44 7.85
C ASN A 118 7.66 14.07 7.05
N GLU A 119 7.38 13.47 5.89
CA GLU A 119 6.32 13.87 4.98
C GLU A 119 5.52 12.64 4.52
N THR A 120 4.32 12.87 4.01
CA THR A 120 3.42 11.82 3.49
C THR A 120 3.12 10.75 4.56
N VAL A 121 3.57 9.52 4.37
CA VAL A 121 3.34 8.38 5.27
C VAL A 121 4.43 8.21 6.34
N PHE A 122 5.45 9.08 6.36
CA PHE A 122 6.61 8.95 7.25
C PHE A 122 6.63 10.01 8.35
N ASP A 123 6.99 9.56 9.56
CA ASP A 123 7.27 10.40 10.74
C ASP A 123 8.62 10.00 11.36
N GLU A 124 9.66 9.74 10.55
CA GLU A 124 10.90 9.19 11.09
C GLU A 124 11.62 10.14 12.05
N VAL A 125 11.48 11.46 11.89
CA VAL A 125 12.03 12.46 12.84
C VAL A 125 11.42 12.36 14.23
N ARG A 126 10.19 11.83 14.36
CA ARG A 126 9.57 11.54 15.67
C ARG A 126 10.18 10.30 16.34
N ILE A 127 10.65 9.35 15.53
CA ILE A 127 10.92 7.97 15.95
C ILE A 127 12.42 7.70 16.10
N PHE A 128 13.23 8.27 15.22
CA PHE A 128 14.66 8.03 15.11
C PHE A 128 15.45 9.32 15.26
N ASP A 129 16.69 9.17 15.74
CA ASP A 129 17.73 10.18 15.69
C ASP A 129 18.49 10.09 14.36
N ALA A 130 18.98 11.23 13.88
CA ALA A 130 19.73 11.31 12.63
C ALA A 130 21.18 10.85 12.84
N GLY A 131 21.64 9.91 12.03
CA GLY A 131 23.02 9.43 12.03
C GLY A 131 24.01 10.48 11.51
N PRO A 132 25.31 10.40 11.88
CA PRO A 132 26.33 11.24 11.29
C PRO A 132 26.60 10.86 9.83
N LEU A 133 27.10 11.81 9.03
CA LEU A 133 27.65 11.48 7.72
C LEU A 133 28.86 10.55 7.88
N GLY A 134 28.76 9.36 7.30
CA GLY A 134 29.75 8.28 7.42
C GLY A 134 30.38 7.88 6.10
N GLY A 135 31.52 7.20 6.17
CA GLY A 135 32.22 6.66 5.00
C GLY A 135 31.72 5.25 4.60
N PRO A 136 32.22 4.72 3.47
CA PRO A 136 31.88 3.37 3.00
C PRO A 136 32.45 2.27 3.91
N TYR A 137 31.91 1.05 3.77
CA TYR A 137 32.44 -0.16 4.41
C TYR A 137 33.15 -1.06 3.41
N SER A 138 34.06 -1.90 3.89
CA SER A 138 34.85 -2.81 3.03
C SER A 138 34.27 -4.23 2.99
N VAL A 139 34.00 -4.72 1.78
CA VAL A 139 33.73 -6.13 1.49
C VAL A 139 34.91 -6.67 0.67
N GLY A 140 35.79 -7.43 1.32
CA GLY A 140 37.08 -7.78 0.73
C GLY A 140 37.89 -6.53 0.41
N ASN A 141 38.28 -6.37 -0.85
CA ASN A 141 39.05 -5.21 -1.34
C ASN A 141 38.15 -4.12 -1.96
N THR A 142 36.83 -4.25 -1.89
CA THR A 142 35.87 -3.30 -2.48
C THR A 142 35.18 -2.47 -1.41
N ARG A 143 35.09 -1.16 -1.61
CA ARG A 143 34.42 -0.22 -0.70
C ARG A 143 33.02 0.10 -1.18
N VAL A 144 32.00 -0.23 -0.38
CA VAL A 144 30.59 -0.05 -0.71
C VAL A 144 30.03 1.12 0.11
N GLY A 145 29.39 2.07 -0.56
CA GLY A 145 28.60 3.10 0.09
C GLY A 145 27.13 2.68 0.17
N SER A 146 26.47 2.92 1.31
CA SER A 146 25.05 2.56 1.46
C SER A 146 24.22 3.69 2.07
N PRO A 147 23.83 4.71 1.27
CA PRO A 147 22.80 5.65 1.73
C PRO A 147 21.49 4.87 1.95
N ILE A 148 20.82 5.07 3.08
CA ILE A 148 19.59 4.33 3.42
C ILE A 148 18.37 5.14 2.96
N CYS A 149 17.64 4.61 1.98
CA CYS A 149 16.42 5.19 1.42
C CYS A 149 16.51 6.71 1.17
N GLU A 150 15.87 7.53 2.01
CA GLU A 150 15.81 8.99 1.93
C GLU A 150 17.20 9.65 1.85
N ASP A 151 18.24 9.01 2.40
CA ASP A 151 19.63 9.47 2.23
C ASP A 151 20.03 9.66 0.76
N ALA A 152 19.50 8.85 -0.15
CA ALA A 152 19.77 8.93 -1.58
C ALA A 152 18.86 9.94 -2.32
N TRP A 153 17.83 10.48 -1.66
CA TRP A 153 16.96 11.52 -2.23
C TRP A 153 17.64 12.88 -2.23
N HIS A 154 18.65 13.05 -1.37
CA HIS A 154 19.51 14.22 -1.25
C HIS A 154 20.98 13.92 -1.61
N PRO A 155 21.78 14.92 -2.01
CA PRO A 155 23.15 14.69 -2.48
C PRO A 155 24.15 14.37 -1.35
N GLU A 156 23.97 14.90 -0.13
CA GLU A 156 25.01 15.02 0.90
C GLU A 156 25.61 13.68 1.33
N VAL A 157 24.76 12.66 1.54
CA VAL A 157 25.22 11.33 1.96
C VAL A 157 25.95 10.63 0.81
N SER A 158 25.42 10.75 -0.41
CA SER A 158 26.00 10.11 -1.60
C SER A 158 27.34 10.75 -1.99
N GLU A 159 27.44 12.08 -1.91
CA GLU A 159 28.67 12.86 -2.09
C GLU A 159 29.71 12.48 -1.04
N THR A 160 29.34 12.48 0.25
CA THR A 160 30.27 12.10 1.32
C THR A 160 30.80 10.68 1.12
N LEU A 161 29.94 9.72 0.77
CA LEU A 161 30.35 8.35 0.49
C LEU A 161 31.33 8.29 -0.68
N GLN A 162 31.07 9.03 -1.76
CA GLN A 162 31.95 9.10 -2.93
C GLN A 162 33.32 9.71 -2.58
N GLU A 163 33.34 10.87 -1.92
CA GLU A 163 34.58 11.58 -1.56
C GLU A 163 35.44 10.80 -0.55
N THR A 164 34.80 10.05 0.33
CA THR A 164 35.48 9.14 1.27
C THR A 164 35.83 7.77 0.67
N GLY A 165 35.51 7.58 -0.62
CA GLY A 165 36.06 6.54 -1.48
C GLY A 165 35.16 5.33 -1.71
N ALA A 166 33.84 5.49 -1.65
CA ALA A 166 32.92 4.47 -2.15
C ALA A 166 33.21 4.18 -3.62
N GLU A 167 33.16 2.91 -3.99
CA GLU A 167 33.41 2.44 -5.35
C GLU A 167 32.10 2.15 -6.12
N PHE A 168 31.02 1.89 -5.39
CA PHE A 168 29.64 1.89 -5.87
C PHE A 168 28.69 2.13 -4.70
N LEU A 169 27.44 2.46 -5.00
CA LEU A 169 26.37 2.69 -4.03
C LEU A 169 25.38 1.53 -4.01
N LEU A 170 24.99 1.08 -2.83
CA LEU A 170 23.91 0.13 -2.58
C LEU A 170 22.90 0.79 -1.65
N VAL A 171 21.73 1.11 -2.18
CA VAL A 171 20.66 1.84 -1.47
C VAL A 171 19.61 0.82 -1.00
N PRO A 172 19.55 0.45 0.29
CA PRO A 172 18.43 -0.30 0.84
C PRO A 172 17.23 0.63 1.06
N ASN A 173 16.03 0.18 0.68
CA ASN A 173 14.81 1.00 0.73
C ASN A 173 13.62 0.24 1.30
N GLY A 174 12.81 0.95 2.09
CA GLY A 174 11.41 0.66 2.34
C GLY A 174 10.56 1.73 1.65
N SER A 175 10.60 1.81 0.31
CA SER A 175 9.90 2.84 -0.45
C SER A 175 8.51 2.36 -0.87
N PRO A 176 7.41 2.89 -0.30
CA PRO A 176 6.06 2.45 -0.61
C PRO A 176 5.60 2.98 -1.96
N TYR A 177 4.66 2.27 -2.56
CA TYR A 177 3.99 2.61 -3.79
C TYR A 177 3.09 3.85 -3.62
N TYR A 178 3.09 4.67 -4.65
CA TYR A 178 1.92 5.41 -5.13
C TYR A 178 2.01 5.40 -6.67
N ARG A 179 0.91 5.67 -7.37
CA ARG A 179 0.88 5.70 -8.83
C ARG A 179 1.97 6.61 -9.41
N GLY A 180 2.84 6.05 -10.25
CA GLY A 180 3.96 6.77 -10.87
C GLY A 180 5.20 6.96 -9.98
N LYS A 181 5.27 6.33 -8.79
CA LYS A 181 6.44 6.44 -7.89
C LYS A 181 7.75 5.97 -8.53
N TYR A 182 7.70 4.97 -9.41
CA TYR A 182 8.91 4.41 -10.03
C TYR A 182 9.74 5.45 -10.78
N GLU A 183 9.10 6.30 -11.59
CA GLU A 183 9.78 7.37 -12.32
C GLU A 183 10.43 8.39 -11.38
N THR A 184 9.75 8.74 -10.29
CA THR A 184 10.32 9.58 -9.23
C THR A 184 11.60 8.94 -8.65
N ARG A 185 11.57 7.64 -8.28
CA ARG A 185 12.74 6.94 -7.75
C ARG A 185 13.89 6.94 -8.77
N LEU A 186 13.60 6.61 -10.03
CA LEU A 186 14.60 6.56 -11.09
C LEU A 186 15.27 7.93 -11.28
N ASN A 187 14.50 9.01 -11.30
CA ASN A 187 15.02 10.38 -11.46
C ASN A 187 15.97 10.77 -10.31
N HIS A 188 15.60 10.51 -9.06
CA HIS A 188 16.49 10.78 -7.92
C HIS A 188 17.78 9.95 -8.01
N MET A 189 17.68 8.65 -8.34
CA MET A 189 18.86 7.79 -8.42
C MET A 189 19.76 8.13 -9.62
N VAL A 190 19.21 8.56 -10.75
CA VAL A 190 19.98 9.08 -11.88
C VAL A 190 20.76 10.33 -11.45
N ALA A 191 20.15 11.25 -10.70
CA ALA A 191 20.86 12.41 -10.17
C ALA A 191 22.06 11.99 -9.31
N ARG A 192 21.89 11.05 -8.37
CA ARG A 192 22.99 10.53 -7.53
C ARG A 192 24.11 9.90 -8.35
N VAL A 193 23.79 9.13 -9.38
CA VAL A 193 24.78 8.49 -10.26
C VAL A 193 25.53 9.51 -11.11
N VAL A 194 24.86 10.57 -11.56
CA VAL A 194 25.50 11.67 -12.32
C VAL A 194 26.42 12.49 -11.41
N GLU A 195 25.97 12.83 -10.21
CA GLU A 195 26.74 13.63 -9.24
C GLU A 195 27.98 12.89 -8.73
N THR A 196 27.83 11.60 -8.40
CA THR A 196 28.94 10.80 -7.82
C THR A 196 29.82 10.14 -8.87
N GLY A 197 29.32 9.92 -10.09
CA GLY A 197 29.99 9.11 -11.10
C GLY A 197 30.10 7.62 -10.73
N LEU A 198 29.41 7.16 -9.69
CA LEU A 198 29.45 5.79 -9.20
C LEU A 198 28.27 4.97 -9.75
N PRO A 199 28.43 3.66 -9.99
CA PRO A 199 27.28 2.78 -10.16
C PRO A 199 26.42 2.77 -8.89
N LEU A 200 25.11 2.60 -9.06
CA LEU A 200 24.15 2.57 -7.97
C LEU A 200 23.22 1.38 -8.12
N ILE A 201 23.00 0.65 -7.03
CA ILE A 201 22.04 -0.44 -6.93
C ILE A 201 20.95 -0.02 -5.94
N TYR A 202 19.71 0.06 -6.42
CA TYR A 202 18.52 0.39 -5.65
C TYR A 202 17.80 -0.91 -5.28
N LEU A 203 17.81 -1.26 -3.98
CA LEU A 203 17.15 -2.45 -3.44
C LEU A 203 15.91 -2.04 -2.65
N ASN A 204 14.73 -2.49 -3.06
CA ASN A 204 13.47 -2.14 -2.40
C ASN A 204 12.74 -3.36 -1.87
N MET A 205 11.97 -3.16 -0.80
CA MET A 205 11.06 -4.14 -0.20
C MET A 205 9.87 -4.45 -1.13
N VAL A 206 9.26 -5.62 -0.96
CA VAL A 206 7.95 -5.96 -1.56
C VAL A 206 6.92 -6.32 -0.49
N GLY A 207 5.64 -6.17 -0.79
CA GLY A 207 4.53 -6.64 0.04
C GLY A 207 3.72 -5.55 0.74
N GLY A 208 2.59 -5.92 1.32
CA GLY A 208 1.67 -5.03 2.02
C GLY A 208 1.96 -4.92 3.52
N GLN A 209 1.81 -3.71 4.07
CA GLN A 209 1.82 -3.41 5.49
C GLN A 209 0.75 -2.35 5.77
N ASP A 210 -0.31 -2.73 6.47
CA ASP A 210 -1.48 -1.89 6.77
C ASP A 210 -2.07 -1.23 5.50
N ASP A 211 -1.90 0.08 5.33
CA ASP A 211 -2.36 0.84 4.15
C ASP A 211 -1.31 0.89 3.02
N GLN A 212 -0.05 0.59 3.30
CA GLN A 212 1.06 0.70 2.36
C GLN A 212 1.32 -0.61 1.63
N VAL A 213 1.77 -0.50 0.39
CA VAL A 213 2.36 -1.61 -0.38
C VAL A 213 3.74 -1.19 -0.85
N PHE A 214 4.74 -2.01 -0.59
CA PHE A 214 6.05 -1.91 -1.19
C PHE A 214 6.04 -2.72 -2.48
N ASP A 215 6.42 -2.09 -3.58
CA ASP A 215 6.30 -2.64 -4.92
C ASP A 215 7.61 -3.28 -5.42
N GLY A 216 8.70 -3.23 -4.67
CA GLY A 216 9.98 -3.75 -5.13
C GLY A 216 10.49 -2.93 -6.31
N GLY A 217 10.59 -3.56 -7.47
CA GLY A 217 11.08 -2.91 -8.69
C GLY A 217 12.53 -2.48 -8.55
N SER A 218 13.33 -3.25 -7.81
CA SER A 218 14.76 -2.97 -7.58
C SER A 218 15.50 -2.83 -8.92
N PHE A 219 16.48 -1.94 -9.01
CA PHE A 219 17.18 -1.67 -10.26
C PHE A 219 18.64 -1.29 -10.03
N ALA A 220 19.42 -1.30 -11.10
CA ALA A 220 20.82 -0.89 -11.06
C ALA A 220 21.16 0.07 -12.21
N LEU A 221 21.89 1.13 -11.88
CA LEU A 221 22.33 2.18 -12.80
C LEU A 221 23.86 2.19 -12.87
N ASN A 222 24.37 2.39 -14.07
CA ASN A 222 25.77 2.65 -14.35
C ASN A 222 26.05 4.16 -14.46
N PRO A 223 27.32 4.60 -14.29
CA PRO A 223 27.71 6.00 -14.45
C PRO A 223 27.16 6.63 -15.73
N GLY A 224 26.61 7.83 -15.60
CA GLY A 224 25.84 8.51 -16.67
C GLY A 224 24.35 8.17 -16.69
N GLY A 225 23.84 7.42 -15.72
CA GLY A 225 22.41 7.11 -15.56
C GLY A 225 21.91 5.94 -16.43
N ALA A 226 22.81 5.13 -16.98
CA ALA A 226 22.43 4.01 -17.84
C ALA A 226 21.86 2.85 -17.01
N LEU A 227 20.58 2.52 -17.22
CA LEU A 227 19.93 1.36 -16.60
C LEU A 227 20.59 0.06 -17.05
N ALA A 228 21.07 -0.75 -16.11
CA ALA A 228 21.77 -2.02 -16.35
C ALA A 228 20.94 -3.24 -15.94
N VAL A 229 20.14 -3.14 -14.88
CA VAL A 229 19.27 -4.20 -14.37
C VAL A 229 17.95 -3.58 -13.89
N GLN A 230 16.82 -4.26 -14.12
CA GLN A 230 15.52 -3.89 -13.59
C GLN A 230 14.72 -5.15 -13.21
N LEU A 231 14.44 -5.31 -11.92
CA LEU A 231 13.69 -6.44 -11.35
C LEU A 231 12.18 -6.23 -11.48
N PRO A 232 11.37 -7.32 -11.42
CA PRO A 232 9.92 -7.21 -11.42
C PRO A 232 9.40 -6.45 -10.19
N VAL A 233 8.20 -5.88 -10.34
CA VAL A 233 7.44 -5.28 -9.23
C VAL A 233 6.54 -6.33 -8.56
N PHE A 234 6.26 -6.15 -7.28
CA PHE A 234 5.34 -6.92 -6.42
C PHE A 234 5.71 -8.37 -6.10
N ASP A 235 6.78 -8.92 -6.68
CA ASP A 235 7.18 -10.31 -6.48
C ASP A 235 8.43 -10.41 -5.59
N GLU A 236 8.42 -11.35 -4.64
CA GLU A 236 9.61 -11.72 -3.87
C GLU A 236 10.63 -12.39 -4.81
N ILE A 237 11.85 -11.88 -4.82
CA ILE A 237 12.92 -12.41 -5.68
C ILE A 237 14.28 -12.30 -4.98
N VAL A 238 15.06 -13.36 -5.13
CA VAL A 238 16.50 -13.35 -4.85
C VAL A 238 17.22 -13.26 -6.19
N ALA A 239 17.88 -12.14 -6.45
CA ALA A 239 18.56 -11.85 -7.72
C ALA A 239 20.06 -11.68 -7.50
N HIS A 240 20.87 -12.06 -8.48
CA HIS A 240 22.32 -11.88 -8.45
C HIS A 240 22.73 -10.81 -9.47
N VAL A 241 23.41 -9.77 -9.00
CA VAL A 241 23.94 -8.69 -9.82
C VAL A 241 25.45 -8.76 -9.77
N ASP A 242 26.08 -8.78 -10.94
CA ASP A 242 27.53 -8.78 -11.09
C ASP A 242 28.02 -7.36 -11.40
N LEU A 243 29.16 -6.99 -10.84
CA LEU A 243 29.92 -5.81 -11.19
C LEU A 243 31.33 -6.21 -11.64
N GLU A 244 31.88 -5.45 -12.58
CA GLU A 244 33.25 -5.61 -13.06
C GLU A 244 34.00 -4.28 -12.98
N ARG A 245 35.26 -4.33 -12.53
CA ARG A 245 36.15 -3.17 -12.45
C ARG A 245 37.05 -3.09 -13.69
N GLY A 246 36.85 -2.04 -14.47
CA GLY A 246 37.68 -1.69 -15.63
C GLY A 246 38.58 -0.47 -15.36
N ALA A 247 39.12 0.11 -16.44
CA ALA A 247 39.95 1.33 -16.36
C ALA A 247 39.16 2.54 -15.84
N ASP A 248 37.86 2.59 -16.13
CA ASP A 248 36.95 3.69 -15.77
C ASP A 248 36.20 3.44 -14.44
N GLY A 249 36.67 2.50 -13.62
CA GLY A 249 36.03 2.11 -12.36
C GLY A 249 35.08 0.92 -12.47
N TRP A 250 34.24 0.75 -11.46
CA TRP A 250 33.23 -0.31 -11.43
C TRP A 250 32.08 -0.01 -12.37
N ARG A 251 31.52 -1.06 -12.97
CA ARG A 251 30.26 -1.03 -13.69
C ARG A 251 29.44 -2.26 -13.35
N VAL A 252 28.14 -2.09 -13.20
CA VAL A 252 27.17 -3.19 -13.15
C VAL A 252 27.15 -3.84 -14.53
N VAL A 253 27.33 -5.16 -14.56
CA VAL A 253 27.22 -5.97 -15.77
C VAL A 253 25.76 -5.94 -16.23
N GLU A 254 25.56 -5.77 -17.53
CA GLU A 254 24.23 -5.75 -18.15
C GLU A 254 23.46 -7.04 -17.80
N GLY A 255 22.27 -6.87 -17.23
CA GLY A 255 21.38 -7.97 -16.85
C GLY A 255 19.98 -7.81 -17.42
N GLU A 256 19.04 -8.57 -16.88
CA GLU A 256 17.64 -8.51 -17.30
C GLU A 256 17.01 -7.17 -16.91
N LYS A 257 16.19 -6.63 -17.82
CA LYS A 257 15.39 -5.43 -17.61
C LYS A 257 13.92 -5.76 -17.83
N VAL A 258 13.25 -6.18 -16.76
CA VAL A 258 11.84 -6.59 -16.81
C VAL A 258 10.96 -5.40 -17.15
N HIS A 259 10.09 -5.55 -18.15
CA HIS A 259 9.08 -4.53 -18.45
C HIS A 259 8.07 -4.44 -17.30
N HIS A 260 7.96 -3.25 -16.69
CA HIS A 260 6.95 -3.01 -15.66
C HIS A 260 5.57 -2.85 -16.29
N PRO A 261 4.52 -3.39 -15.65
CA PRO A 261 3.17 -3.32 -16.19
C PRO A 261 2.63 -1.88 -16.14
N ASP A 262 1.54 -1.60 -16.86
CA ASP A 262 0.91 -0.27 -16.88
C ASP A 262 0.28 0.12 -15.52
N GLU A 263 -0.14 1.38 -15.38
CA GLU A 263 -0.68 1.90 -14.11
C GLU A 263 -1.94 1.17 -13.64
N TRP A 264 -2.77 0.64 -14.55
CA TRP A 264 -4.00 -0.06 -14.20
C TRP A 264 -3.68 -1.42 -13.59
N ALA A 265 -2.74 -2.14 -14.22
CA ALA A 265 -2.21 -3.38 -13.72
C ALA A 265 -1.50 -3.22 -12.38
N GLN A 266 -0.73 -2.14 -12.21
CA GLN A 266 -0.06 -1.83 -10.94
C GLN A 266 -1.06 -1.51 -9.83
N ASP A 267 -2.01 -0.59 -10.05
CA ASP A 267 -3.03 -0.24 -9.05
C ASP A 267 -3.83 -1.48 -8.63
N TYR A 268 -4.28 -2.30 -9.59
CA TYR A 268 -5.02 -3.52 -9.28
C TYR A 268 -4.15 -4.52 -8.49
N ARG A 269 -2.89 -4.69 -8.87
CA ARG A 269 -1.93 -5.54 -8.15
C ARG A 269 -1.65 -5.04 -6.74
N VAL A 270 -1.65 -3.72 -6.51
CA VAL A 270 -1.51 -3.11 -5.18
C VAL A 270 -2.71 -3.45 -4.32
N MET A 271 -3.94 -3.26 -4.80
CA MET A 271 -5.15 -3.60 -4.02
C MET A 271 -5.22 -5.08 -3.66
N VAL A 272 -4.86 -5.97 -4.60
CA VAL A 272 -4.79 -7.42 -4.37
C VAL A 272 -3.69 -7.79 -3.36
N THR A 273 -2.49 -7.24 -3.52
CA THR A 273 -1.36 -7.51 -2.61
C THR A 273 -1.64 -6.99 -1.20
N ALA A 274 -2.19 -5.78 -1.09
CA ALA A 274 -2.56 -5.15 0.17
C ALA A 274 -3.56 -6.02 0.95
N LEU A 275 -4.64 -6.47 0.29
CA LEU A 275 -5.64 -7.34 0.92
C LEU A 275 -5.06 -8.71 1.31
N ARG A 276 -4.30 -9.34 0.40
CA ARG A 276 -3.67 -10.64 0.65
C ARG A 276 -2.76 -10.59 1.87
N ASP A 277 -1.91 -9.58 1.94
CA ASP A 277 -0.93 -9.45 3.01
C ASP A 277 -1.57 -8.97 4.31
N TYR A 278 -2.55 -8.06 4.26
CA TYR A 278 -3.31 -7.66 5.45
C TYR A 278 -3.98 -8.88 6.10
N CYS A 279 -4.67 -9.71 5.31
CA CYS A 279 -5.31 -10.92 5.82
C CYS A 279 -4.26 -11.95 6.29
N GLY A 280 -3.30 -12.29 5.43
CA GLY A 280 -2.31 -13.33 5.70
C GLY A 280 -1.43 -13.02 6.92
N LYS A 281 -0.93 -11.78 7.02
CA LYS A 281 -0.06 -11.34 8.13
C LYS A 281 -0.82 -11.15 9.44
N ALA A 282 -2.11 -10.79 9.39
CA ALA A 282 -2.96 -10.71 10.58
C ALA A 282 -3.60 -12.06 10.98
N GLY A 283 -3.43 -13.12 10.18
CA GLY A 283 -3.94 -14.47 10.46
C GLY A 283 -5.37 -14.76 9.96
N PHE A 284 -5.98 -13.86 9.18
CA PHE A 284 -7.27 -14.10 8.53
C PHE A 284 -7.09 -14.96 7.28
N LYS A 285 -7.92 -15.99 7.15
CA LYS A 285 -7.90 -16.93 6.01
C LYS A 285 -9.05 -16.72 5.04
N LYS A 286 -10.09 -15.99 5.46
CA LYS A 286 -11.34 -15.80 4.75
C LYS A 286 -11.85 -14.39 4.96
N VAL A 287 -12.60 -13.92 3.99
CA VAL A 287 -13.25 -12.61 3.99
C VAL A 287 -14.73 -12.74 3.71
N LEU A 288 -15.50 -11.75 4.13
CA LEU A 288 -16.86 -11.56 3.69
C LEU A 288 -17.11 -10.10 3.29
N LEU A 289 -18.08 -9.88 2.42
CA LEU A 289 -18.57 -8.55 2.09
C LEU A 289 -20.06 -8.55 1.73
N GLY A 290 -20.69 -7.39 1.87
CA GLY A 290 -22.02 -7.13 1.32
C GLY A 290 -21.94 -6.95 -0.20
N MET A 291 -22.72 -7.72 -0.95
CA MET A 291 -22.91 -7.52 -2.39
C MET A 291 -24.16 -6.68 -2.60
N SER A 292 -24.02 -5.47 -3.14
CA SER A 292 -25.16 -4.61 -3.47
C SER A 292 -25.69 -4.80 -4.89
N GLY A 293 -24.94 -5.52 -5.73
CA GLY A 293 -25.13 -5.52 -7.19
C GLY A 293 -24.53 -4.28 -7.86
N GLY A 294 -23.94 -3.36 -7.11
CA GLY A 294 -23.21 -2.20 -7.63
C GLY A 294 -21.73 -2.47 -7.90
N VAL A 295 -21.12 -1.57 -8.67
CA VAL A 295 -19.75 -1.71 -9.20
C VAL A 295 -18.69 -1.84 -8.11
N ASP A 296 -18.82 -1.13 -6.99
CA ASP A 296 -17.78 -1.13 -5.95
C ASP A 296 -17.70 -2.48 -5.24
N SER A 297 -18.85 -3.03 -4.84
CA SER A 297 -18.90 -4.36 -4.22
C SER A 297 -18.46 -5.48 -5.16
N ALA A 298 -18.78 -5.36 -6.46
CA ALA A 298 -18.33 -6.31 -7.47
C ALA A 298 -16.80 -6.27 -7.65
N LEU A 299 -16.19 -5.07 -7.69
CA LEU A 299 -14.75 -4.92 -7.75
C LEU A 299 -14.07 -5.48 -6.50
N VAL A 300 -14.59 -5.18 -5.30
CA VAL A 300 -14.03 -5.69 -4.04
C VAL A 300 -14.14 -7.21 -3.94
N ALA A 301 -15.26 -7.82 -4.35
CA ALA A 301 -15.39 -9.28 -4.44
C ALA A 301 -14.36 -9.88 -5.41
N THR A 302 -14.13 -9.21 -6.54
CA THR A 302 -13.16 -9.66 -7.55
C THR A 302 -11.72 -9.58 -7.03
N ILE A 303 -11.35 -8.47 -6.39
CA ILE A 303 -10.05 -8.29 -5.73
C ILE A 303 -9.85 -9.36 -4.64
N ALA A 304 -10.87 -9.61 -3.82
CA ALA A 304 -10.85 -10.63 -2.78
C ALA A 304 -10.64 -12.04 -3.34
N ALA A 305 -11.33 -12.38 -4.44
CA ALA A 305 -11.19 -13.65 -5.12
C ALA A 305 -9.77 -13.82 -5.71
N ASP A 306 -9.21 -12.77 -6.30
CA ASP A 306 -7.83 -12.78 -6.83
C ASP A 306 -6.76 -12.82 -5.73
N ALA A 307 -7.04 -12.24 -4.56
CA ALA A 307 -6.13 -12.19 -3.42
C ALA A 307 -6.07 -13.50 -2.63
N LEU A 308 -7.24 -14.10 -2.34
CA LEU A 308 -7.40 -15.19 -1.37
C LEU A 308 -7.95 -16.49 -1.98
N GLY A 309 -8.40 -16.45 -3.23
CA GLY A 309 -9.11 -17.53 -3.91
C GLY A 309 -10.62 -17.47 -3.65
N PRO A 310 -11.48 -17.76 -4.65
CA PRO A 310 -12.93 -17.65 -4.55
C PRO A 310 -13.55 -18.42 -3.36
N GLN A 311 -13.00 -19.59 -3.03
CA GLN A 311 -13.46 -20.44 -1.92
C GLN A 311 -13.30 -19.81 -0.53
N ASN A 312 -12.52 -18.72 -0.43
CA ASN A 312 -12.28 -17.99 0.80
C ASN A 312 -13.03 -16.66 0.86
N VAL A 313 -13.95 -16.41 -0.09
CA VAL A 313 -14.75 -15.19 -0.18
C VAL A 313 -16.23 -15.51 -0.02
N ARG A 314 -16.87 -14.87 0.96
CA ARG A 314 -18.32 -14.90 1.15
C ARG A 314 -18.94 -13.59 0.68
N CYS A 315 -19.81 -13.70 -0.31
CA CYS A 315 -20.67 -12.63 -0.82
C CYS A 315 -22.04 -12.73 -0.15
N VAL A 316 -22.51 -11.65 0.48
CA VAL A 316 -23.82 -11.65 1.16
C VAL A 316 -24.71 -10.57 0.54
N MET A 317 -25.86 -10.96 -0.02
CA MET A 317 -26.87 -10.02 -0.50
C MET A 317 -27.87 -9.73 0.62
N LEU A 318 -28.04 -8.45 0.97
CA LEU A 318 -28.89 -8.00 2.09
C LEU A 318 -30.01 -7.05 1.63
N PRO A 319 -31.02 -7.54 0.90
CA PRO A 319 -31.99 -6.69 0.24
C PRO A 319 -33.04 -6.12 1.20
N SER A 320 -33.54 -4.95 0.85
CA SER A 320 -34.77 -4.35 1.41
C SER A 320 -35.87 -4.33 0.34
N GLU A 321 -37.02 -3.75 0.67
CA GLU A 321 -38.12 -3.56 -0.27
C GLU A 321 -37.79 -2.60 -1.44
N TYR A 322 -36.78 -1.76 -1.28
CA TYR A 322 -36.31 -0.84 -2.32
C TYR A 322 -35.27 -1.45 -3.26
N THR A 323 -34.78 -2.65 -2.96
CA THR A 323 -33.74 -3.32 -3.76
C THR A 323 -34.33 -3.80 -5.08
N SER A 324 -33.71 -3.40 -6.20
CA SER A 324 -34.25 -3.72 -7.52
C SER A 324 -34.01 -5.19 -7.91
N PRO A 325 -34.90 -5.82 -8.71
CA PRO A 325 -34.67 -7.17 -9.22
C PRO A 325 -33.34 -7.33 -9.97
N HIS A 326 -32.95 -6.31 -10.73
CA HIS A 326 -31.67 -6.31 -11.44
C HIS A 326 -30.47 -6.32 -10.48
N SER A 327 -30.53 -5.61 -9.34
CA SER A 327 -29.46 -5.64 -8.34
C SER A 327 -29.34 -7.01 -7.66
N LEU A 328 -30.45 -7.74 -7.46
CA LEU A 328 -30.42 -9.14 -6.99
C LEU A 328 -29.72 -10.05 -8.01
N GLU A 329 -30.17 -10.00 -9.26
CA GLU A 329 -29.62 -10.80 -10.36
C GLU A 329 -28.13 -10.52 -10.59
N ASP A 330 -27.74 -9.24 -10.58
CA ASP A 330 -26.35 -8.80 -10.80
C ASP A 330 -25.43 -9.29 -9.69
N ALA A 331 -25.86 -9.18 -8.43
CA ALA A 331 -25.08 -9.64 -7.28
C ALA A 331 -24.85 -11.16 -7.33
N GLU A 332 -25.89 -11.94 -7.62
CA GLU A 332 -25.80 -13.39 -7.75
C GLU A 332 -24.94 -13.81 -8.96
N ALA A 333 -25.13 -13.15 -10.11
CA ALA A 333 -24.37 -13.41 -11.32
C ALA A 333 -22.87 -13.14 -11.12
N CYS A 334 -22.52 -12.02 -10.49
CA CYS A 334 -21.13 -11.69 -10.18
C CYS A 334 -20.50 -12.72 -9.21
N ALA A 335 -21.18 -13.05 -8.11
CA ALA A 335 -20.67 -14.02 -7.15
C ALA A 335 -20.49 -15.42 -7.78
N THR A 336 -21.44 -15.81 -8.64
CA THR A 336 -21.39 -17.09 -9.37
C THR A 336 -20.24 -17.11 -10.38
N ALA A 337 -20.06 -16.04 -11.17
CA ALA A 337 -18.97 -15.94 -12.15
C ALA A 337 -17.58 -15.97 -11.47
N LEU A 338 -17.46 -15.37 -10.29
CA LEU A 338 -16.24 -15.45 -9.47
C LEU A 338 -16.02 -16.84 -8.86
N GLY A 339 -17.08 -17.64 -8.68
CA GLY A 339 -17.05 -18.90 -7.94
C GLY A 339 -17.01 -18.72 -6.42
N CYS A 340 -17.52 -17.59 -5.92
CA CYS A 340 -17.58 -17.25 -4.50
C CYS A 340 -18.81 -17.86 -3.83
N HIS A 341 -18.77 -18.04 -2.50
CA HIS A 341 -19.96 -18.44 -1.74
C HIS A 341 -20.95 -17.27 -1.71
N TYR A 342 -22.23 -17.52 -2.01
CA TYR A 342 -23.28 -16.50 -2.02
C TYR A 342 -24.38 -16.81 -1.00
N ASP A 343 -24.66 -15.87 -0.10
CA ASP A 343 -25.76 -15.95 0.86
C ASP A 343 -26.79 -14.84 0.59
N TYR A 344 -28.07 -15.15 0.82
CA TYR A 344 -29.18 -14.21 0.68
C TYR A 344 -29.86 -13.99 2.03
N VAL A 345 -29.78 -12.75 2.56
CA VAL A 345 -30.21 -12.41 3.93
C VAL A 345 -31.04 -11.10 3.93
N PRO A 346 -32.36 -11.17 3.63
CA PRO A 346 -33.23 -10.00 3.64
C PRO A 346 -33.26 -9.27 4.97
N ILE A 347 -33.34 -7.94 4.94
CA ILE A 347 -33.35 -7.10 6.16
C ILE A 347 -34.76 -6.65 6.59
N ALA A 348 -35.80 -7.06 5.86
CA ALA A 348 -37.17 -6.56 6.03
C ALA A 348 -37.70 -6.74 7.47
N GLU A 349 -37.56 -7.94 8.04
CA GLU A 349 -38.04 -8.23 9.40
C GLU A 349 -37.30 -7.41 10.46
N THR A 350 -35.96 -7.32 10.35
CA THR A 350 -35.16 -6.54 11.29
C THR A 350 -35.46 -5.05 11.17
N ARG A 351 -35.66 -4.53 9.95
CA ARG A 351 -36.07 -3.15 9.71
C ARG A 351 -37.44 -2.88 10.34
N ALA A 352 -38.42 -3.74 10.12
CA ALA A 352 -39.76 -3.60 10.70
C ALA A 352 -39.73 -3.58 12.23
N ALA A 353 -38.89 -4.42 12.86
CA ALA A 353 -38.71 -4.42 14.31
C ALA A 353 -38.11 -3.10 14.83
N VAL A 354 -37.09 -2.57 14.16
CA VAL A 354 -36.48 -1.27 14.52
C VAL A 354 -37.49 -0.14 14.32
N ALA A 355 -38.19 -0.10 13.19
CA ALA A 355 -39.23 0.90 12.91
C ALA A 355 -40.34 0.87 13.97
N SER A 356 -40.85 -0.32 14.32
CA SER A 356 -41.85 -0.46 15.38
C SER A 356 -41.35 0.00 16.76
N THR A 357 -40.07 -0.17 17.04
CA THR A 357 -39.47 0.26 18.31
C THR A 357 -39.36 1.79 18.39
N LEU A 358 -39.02 2.44 17.27
CA LEU A 358 -38.84 3.89 17.19
C LEU A 358 -40.14 4.65 16.89
N ALA A 359 -41.20 3.97 16.42
CA ALA A 359 -42.46 4.58 16.02
C ALA A 359 -43.05 5.57 17.06
N PRO A 360 -43.10 5.26 18.38
CA PRO A 360 -43.61 6.21 19.37
C PRO A 360 -42.76 7.49 19.52
N LEU A 361 -41.48 7.43 19.15
CA LEU A 361 -40.55 8.57 19.22
C LEU A 361 -40.55 9.39 17.94
N PHE A 362 -40.92 8.79 16.80
CA PHE A 362 -40.95 9.43 15.49
C PHE A 362 -42.36 9.87 15.07
N GLU A 363 -43.33 9.80 15.97
CA GLU A 363 -44.73 10.17 15.69
C GLU A 363 -44.83 11.60 15.13
N GLY A 364 -45.44 11.73 13.94
CA GLY A 364 -45.64 13.01 13.26
C GLY A 364 -44.42 13.58 12.54
N LEU A 365 -43.31 12.85 12.47
CA LEU A 365 -42.13 13.22 11.67
C LEU A 365 -42.18 12.54 10.28
N GLU A 366 -41.66 13.23 9.26
CA GLU A 366 -41.51 12.67 7.91
C GLU A 366 -40.29 11.72 7.85
N GLU A 367 -40.41 10.65 7.06
CA GLU A 367 -39.27 9.78 6.77
C GLU A 367 -38.19 10.52 5.98
N GLY A 368 -36.92 10.14 6.19
CA GLY A 368 -35.81 10.68 5.43
C GLY A 368 -34.50 9.93 5.70
N LEU A 369 -33.40 10.70 5.84
CA LEU A 369 -32.05 10.16 5.99
C LEU A 369 -31.90 9.20 7.19
N THR A 370 -32.74 9.32 8.21
CA THR A 370 -32.72 8.42 9.37
C THR A 370 -33.08 6.99 8.98
N GLU A 371 -34.18 6.81 8.26
CA GLU A 371 -34.72 5.52 7.82
C GLU A 371 -33.80 4.85 6.79
N GLU A 372 -33.20 5.64 5.89
CA GLU A 372 -32.15 5.18 4.97
C GLU A 372 -30.94 4.64 5.74
N ASN A 373 -30.45 5.39 6.72
CA ASN A 373 -29.28 4.98 7.53
C ASN A 373 -29.56 3.75 8.41
N ILE A 374 -30.80 3.55 8.86
CA ILE A 374 -31.19 2.34 9.61
C ILE A 374 -30.96 1.09 8.76
N GLN A 375 -31.32 1.13 7.47
CA GLN A 375 -31.08 0.01 6.55
C GLN A 375 -29.58 -0.30 6.44
N SER A 376 -28.75 0.71 6.20
CA SER A 376 -27.29 0.54 6.10
C SER A 376 -26.70 -0.05 7.39
N ARG A 377 -27.11 0.44 8.57
CA ARG A 377 -26.65 -0.08 9.87
C ARG A 377 -27.11 -1.51 10.16
N ILE A 378 -28.30 -1.90 9.74
CA ILE A 378 -28.76 -3.28 9.87
C ILE A 378 -27.87 -4.20 9.02
N ARG A 379 -27.53 -3.80 7.79
CA ARG A 379 -26.59 -4.57 6.95
C ARG A 379 -25.22 -4.72 7.61
N GLY A 380 -24.67 -3.61 8.12
CA GLY A 380 -23.41 -3.61 8.88
C GLY A 380 -23.46 -4.53 10.10
N LEU A 381 -24.54 -4.48 10.89
CA LEU A 381 -24.76 -5.37 12.04
C LEU A 381 -24.74 -6.85 11.65
N LEU A 382 -25.47 -7.22 10.60
CA LEU A 382 -25.57 -8.62 10.16
C LEU A 382 -24.22 -9.13 9.63
N LEU A 383 -23.53 -8.33 8.82
CA LEU A 383 -22.20 -8.66 8.31
C LEU A 383 -21.17 -8.80 9.44
N MET A 384 -21.17 -7.90 10.42
CA MET A 384 -20.32 -8.02 11.60
C MET A 384 -20.65 -9.27 12.43
N ALA A 385 -21.94 -9.62 12.58
CA ALA A 385 -22.33 -10.85 13.26
C ALA A 385 -21.79 -12.11 12.55
N LEU A 386 -21.83 -12.15 11.21
CA LEU A 386 -21.22 -13.22 10.41
C LEU A 386 -19.69 -13.25 10.59
N SER A 387 -19.03 -12.09 10.51
CA SER A 387 -17.59 -11.94 10.78
C SER A 387 -17.21 -12.53 12.15
N ASN A 388 -17.92 -12.17 13.21
CA ASN A 388 -17.67 -12.69 14.56
C ASN A 388 -17.92 -14.19 14.66
N LYS A 389 -18.95 -14.71 13.99
CA LYS A 389 -19.33 -16.12 14.06
C LYS A 389 -18.34 -17.03 13.34
N PHE A 390 -17.81 -16.58 12.20
CA PHE A 390 -17.01 -17.40 11.30
C PHE A 390 -15.52 -17.02 11.27
N GLY A 391 -15.11 -15.94 11.95
CA GLY A 391 -13.74 -15.45 11.95
C GLY A 391 -13.29 -14.92 10.59
N GLU A 392 -14.24 -14.40 9.81
CA GLU A 392 -14.02 -13.87 8.46
C GLU A 392 -13.77 -12.35 8.54
N MET A 393 -12.79 -11.82 7.81
CA MET A 393 -12.53 -10.37 7.75
C MET A 393 -13.62 -9.67 6.94
N LEU A 394 -14.35 -8.75 7.56
CA LEU A 394 -15.37 -7.96 6.85
C LEU A 394 -14.69 -6.87 6.02
N LEU A 395 -14.89 -6.92 4.70
CA LEU A 395 -14.42 -5.90 3.77
C LEU A 395 -15.48 -4.83 3.56
N THR A 396 -15.07 -3.56 3.60
CA THR A 396 -15.93 -2.45 3.17
C THR A 396 -15.67 -2.11 1.71
N THR A 397 -16.62 -1.42 1.08
CA THR A 397 -16.68 -1.23 -0.38
C THR A 397 -16.75 0.22 -0.80
N GLY A 398 -16.53 1.17 0.11
CA GLY A 398 -16.55 2.60 -0.23
C GLY A 398 -15.31 3.03 -1.01
N ASN A 399 -15.50 3.72 -2.13
CA ASN A 399 -14.40 4.25 -2.95
C ASN A 399 -13.91 5.63 -2.44
N LYS A 400 -12.80 6.14 -3.00
CA LYS A 400 -12.19 7.41 -2.57
C LYS A 400 -13.16 8.59 -2.69
N SER A 401 -14.01 8.61 -3.72
CA SER A 401 -14.99 9.67 -3.95
C SER A 401 -16.02 9.73 -2.82
N GLU A 402 -16.61 8.59 -2.48
CA GLU A 402 -17.59 8.45 -1.38
C GLU A 402 -16.96 8.78 -0.03
N VAL A 403 -15.75 8.29 0.23
CA VAL A 403 -14.98 8.57 1.45
C VAL A 403 -14.64 10.06 1.57
N ALA A 404 -14.32 10.72 0.45
CA ALA A 404 -13.98 12.14 0.42
C ALA A 404 -15.17 13.02 0.82
N VAL A 405 -16.34 12.84 0.20
CA VAL A 405 -17.52 13.67 0.48
C VAL A 405 -18.43 13.11 1.58
N GLY A 406 -18.04 11.99 2.19
CA GLY A 406 -18.76 11.32 3.26
C GLY A 406 -20.13 10.79 2.84
N TYR A 407 -20.25 10.35 1.58
CA TYR A 407 -21.42 9.66 1.06
C TYR A 407 -21.45 8.21 1.55
N ALA A 408 -21.58 8.08 2.88
CA ALA A 408 -21.38 6.84 3.62
C ALA A 408 -22.11 6.91 4.97
N THR A 409 -22.50 5.75 5.50
CA THR A 409 -23.16 5.61 6.79
C THR A 409 -22.21 5.02 7.82
N ILE A 410 -21.92 5.79 8.88
CA ILE A 410 -21.15 5.26 10.02
C ILE A 410 -21.90 4.07 10.64
N TYR A 411 -21.16 2.98 10.86
CA TYR A 411 -21.64 1.68 11.34
C TYR A 411 -22.59 0.94 10.38
N GLY A 412 -22.74 1.44 9.15
CA GLY A 412 -23.42 0.76 8.06
C GLY A 412 -22.42 0.25 7.03
N ASP A 413 -22.41 0.83 5.84
CA ASP A 413 -21.46 0.56 4.76
C ASP A 413 -19.98 0.78 5.15
N MET A 414 -19.73 1.59 6.18
CA MET A 414 -18.39 1.77 6.74
C MET A 414 -17.97 0.68 7.74
N ALA A 415 -18.85 -0.24 8.12
CA ALA A 415 -18.55 -1.28 9.09
C ALA A 415 -17.68 -2.38 8.44
N GLY A 416 -16.42 -2.48 8.86
CA GLY A 416 -15.51 -3.53 8.44
C GLY A 416 -14.08 -3.30 8.93
N GLY A 417 -13.20 -4.25 8.63
CA GLY A 417 -11.80 -4.23 9.08
C GLY A 417 -10.79 -3.84 8.00
N TYR A 418 -11.15 -3.91 6.71
CA TYR A 418 -10.27 -3.48 5.62
C TYR A 418 -11.07 -3.03 4.39
N ASN A 419 -10.50 -2.11 3.59
CA ASN A 419 -11.10 -1.63 2.35
C ASN A 419 -10.08 -1.64 1.19
N PRO A 420 -10.17 -2.59 0.26
CA PRO A 420 -9.21 -2.68 -0.84
C PRO A 420 -9.22 -1.50 -1.80
N ILE A 421 -10.33 -0.77 -1.92
CA ILE A 421 -10.52 0.30 -2.93
C ILE A 421 -10.65 1.70 -2.31
N LYS A 422 -10.29 1.86 -1.02
CA LYS A 422 -10.46 3.10 -0.26
C LYS A 422 -9.87 4.33 -0.93
N ASP A 423 -8.77 4.15 -1.67
CA ASP A 423 -8.02 5.21 -2.33
C ASP A 423 -8.16 5.18 -3.87
N LEU A 424 -9.21 4.53 -4.39
CA LEU A 424 -9.56 4.52 -5.81
C LEU A 424 -10.78 5.41 -6.07
N TYR A 425 -10.66 6.41 -6.95
CA TYR A 425 -11.80 7.23 -7.37
C TYR A 425 -12.84 6.43 -8.16
N LYS A 426 -14.12 6.83 -8.10
CA LYS A 426 -15.24 6.12 -8.74
C LYS A 426 -15.03 5.94 -10.24
N THR A 427 -14.59 6.97 -10.94
CA THR A 427 -14.25 6.90 -12.37
C THR A 427 -13.23 5.78 -12.64
N ARG A 428 -12.20 5.66 -11.80
CA ARG A 428 -11.21 4.57 -11.88
C ARG A 428 -11.76 3.22 -11.43
N VAL A 429 -12.76 3.14 -10.55
CA VAL A 429 -13.46 1.88 -10.21
C VAL A 429 -14.07 1.27 -11.48
N PHE A 430 -14.79 2.07 -12.27
CA PHE A 430 -15.37 1.60 -13.54
C PHE A 430 -14.31 1.10 -14.51
N GLU A 431 -13.24 1.88 -14.73
CA GLU A 431 -12.16 1.48 -15.65
C GLU A 431 -11.40 0.24 -15.15
N THR A 432 -11.20 0.11 -13.84
CA THR A 432 -10.55 -1.06 -13.26
C THR A 432 -11.41 -2.32 -13.44
N CYS A 433 -12.73 -2.22 -13.35
CA CYS A 433 -13.63 -3.35 -13.65
C CYS A 433 -13.48 -3.79 -15.12
N ARG A 434 -13.50 -2.85 -16.06
CA ARG A 434 -13.30 -3.15 -17.49
C ARG A 434 -11.93 -3.76 -17.75
N TRP A 435 -10.89 -3.16 -17.16
CA TRP A 435 -9.53 -3.66 -17.25
C TRP A 435 -9.43 -5.09 -16.72
N ARG A 436 -10.01 -5.39 -15.55
CA ARG A 436 -9.95 -6.73 -14.95
C ARG A 436 -10.75 -7.76 -15.75
N ASN A 437 -11.89 -7.41 -16.32
CA ASN A 437 -12.61 -8.33 -17.23
C ASN A 437 -11.79 -8.65 -18.49
N ALA A 438 -11.03 -7.67 -19.00
CA ALA A 438 -10.19 -7.83 -20.18
C ALA A 438 -8.82 -8.49 -19.89
N ASN A 439 -8.39 -8.55 -18.62
CA ASN A 439 -7.06 -9.01 -18.24
C ASN A 439 -7.12 -10.06 -17.12
N HIS A 440 -6.48 -11.20 -17.36
CA HIS A 440 -6.16 -12.18 -16.31
C HIS A 440 -4.65 -12.42 -16.29
N ARG A 441 -4.07 -12.56 -15.11
CA ARG A 441 -2.63 -12.73 -14.90
C ARG A 441 -2.40 -13.94 -13.98
N ASP A 442 -1.27 -14.60 -14.14
CA ASP A 442 -0.95 -15.85 -13.39
C ASP A 442 -1.01 -15.71 -11.87
N TRP A 443 -0.85 -14.49 -11.36
CA TRP A 443 -0.88 -14.19 -9.94
C TRP A 443 -2.28 -13.91 -9.37
N MET A 444 -3.31 -13.87 -10.23
CA MET A 444 -4.71 -13.71 -9.90
C MET A 444 -5.33 -15.08 -9.61
N MET A 445 -5.77 -15.31 -8.38
CA MET A 445 -6.34 -16.59 -7.96
C MET A 445 -7.80 -16.80 -8.39
N GLY A 446 -8.48 -15.73 -8.84
CA GLY A 446 -9.87 -15.79 -9.32
C GLY A 446 -9.98 -16.29 -10.76
N GLN A 447 -11.22 -16.45 -11.21
CA GLN A 447 -11.51 -16.94 -12.56
C GLN A 447 -11.05 -15.94 -13.65
N PRO A 448 -10.57 -16.43 -14.81
CA PRO A 448 -10.31 -15.60 -15.98
C PRO A 448 -11.61 -15.19 -16.68
N GLY A 449 -11.52 -14.18 -17.54
CA GLY A 449 -12.64 -13.70 -18.35
C GLY A 449 -13.52 -12.65 -17.65
N GLU A 450 -14.74 -12.50 -18.17
CA GLU A 450 -15.73 -11.55 -17.65
C GLU A 450 -16.36 -12.08 -16.36
N VAL A 451 -15.86 -11.59 -15.22
CA VAL A 451 -16.34 -11.98 -13.88
C VAL A 451 -17.21 -10.91 -13.24
N ILE A 452 -17.12 -9.66 -13.72
CA ILE A 452 -18.01 -8.55 -13.35
C ILE A 452 -18.99 -8.33 -14.51
N PRO A 453 -20.29 -8.66 -14.37
CA PRO A 453 -21.26 -8.49 -15.45
C PRO A 453 -21.28 -7.07 -16.02
N GLU A 454 -21.32 -6.91 -17.34
CA GLU A 454 -21.31 -5.59 -18.00
C GLU A 454 -22.46 -4.67 -17.54
N ARG A 455 -23.61 -5.24 -17.17
CA ARG A 455 -24.75 -4.49 -16.61
C ARG A 455 -24.40 -3.77 -15.31
N ILE A 456 -23.50 -4.33 -14.49
CA ILE A 456 -22.99 -3.68 -13.26
C ILE A 456 -22.14 -2.46 -13.60
N ILE A 457 -21.35 -2.52 -14.68
CA ILE A 457 -20.42 -1.46 -15.09
C ILE A 457 -21.15 -0.31 -15.77
N THR A 458 -22.19 -0.62 -16.55
CA THR A 458 -22.91 0.37 -17.39
C THR A 458 -24.08 1.05 -16.68
N LYS A 459 -24.61 0.47 -15.59
CA LYS A 459 -25.74 1.06 -14.89
C LYS A 459 -25.33 2.28 -14.04
N PRO A 460 -26.23 3.27 -13.89
CA PRO A 460 -25.97 4.40 -12.98
C PRO A 460 -25.76 3.93 -11.53
N PRO A 461 -24.81 4.54 -10.80
CA PRO A 461 -24.56 4.22 -9.40
C PRO A 461 -25.71 4.66 -8.49
N SER A 462 -26.03 3.83 -7.49
CA SER A 462 -27.11 4.04 -6.52
C SER A 462 -26.91 3.20 -5.26
N ALA A 463 -27.33 3.73 -4.11
CA ALA A 463 -27.38 3.02 -2.83
C ALA A 463 -28.69 2.23 -2.57
N GLU A 464 -29.73 2.43 -3.40
CA GLU A 464 -31.05 1.79 -3.30
C GLU A 464 -31.64 1.79 -1.86
N LEU A 465 -31.59 2.93 -1.17
CA LEU A 465 -32.13 3.10 0.19
C LEU A 465 -33.55 3.69 0.21
N ARG A 466 -33.99 4.25 -0.91
CA ARG A 466 -35.35 4.76 -1.17
C ARG A 466 -35.71 4.57 -2.65
N GLU A 467 -36.99 4.75 -2.99
CA GLU A 467 -37.47 4.63 -4.38
C GLU A 467 -36.70 5.55 -5.35
N ASP A 468 -36.30 4.97 -6.49
CA ASP A 468 -35.62 5.62 -7.63
C ASP A 468 -34.37 6.46 -7.30
N GLN A 469 -33.68 6.17 -6.19
CA GLN A 469 -32.49 6.91 -5.74
C GLN A 469 -31.33 6.84 -6.75
N LYS A 470 -30.67 7.97 -6.99
CA LYS A 470 -29.37 8.04 -7.68
C LYS A 470 -28.38 8.91 -6.89
N ASP A 471 -27.09 8.62 -7.00
CA ASP A 471 -26.07 9.40 -6.29
C ASP A 471 -26.01 10.86 -6.81
N SER A 472 -26.28 11.04 -8.11
CA SER A 472 -26.39 12.34 -8.79
C SER A 472 -27.53 13.23 -8.25
N ASP A 473 -28.46 12.69 -7.45
CA ASP A 473 -29.49 13.49 -6.79
C ASP A 473 -28.88 14.44 -5.74
N SER A 474 -27.70 14.12 -5.20
CA SER A 474 -27.07 14.87 -4.09
C SER A 474 -25.67 15.39 -4.42
N LEU A 475 -24.96 14.74 -5.35
CA LEU A 475 -23.59 15.04 -5.74
C LEU A 475 -23.51 15.45 -7.22
N PRO A 476 -22.44 16.17 -7.63
CA PRO A 476 -22.09 16.24 -9.05
C PRO A 476 -21.88 14.83 -9.62
N ASP A 477 -22.02 14.69 -10.94
CA ASP A 477 -21.68 13.44 -11.61
C ASP A 477 -20.21 13.08 -11.34
N TYR A 478 -19.92 11.79 -11.21
CA TYR A 478 -18.62 11.31 -10.77
C TYR A 478 -17.41 11.81 -11.58
N PRO A 479 -17.45 11.98 -12.91
CA PRO A 479 -16.34 12.59 -13.64
C PRO A 479 -15.98 14.00 -13.15
N ASP A 480 -16.98 14.85 -12.92
CA ASP A 480 -16.77 16.22 -12.43
C ASP A 480 -16.41 16.21 -10.95
N LEU A 481 -17.04 15.35 -10.15
CA LEU A 481 -16.73 15.20 -8.74
C LEU A 481 -15.29 14.74 -8.54
N ASP A 482 -14.86 13.69 -9.23
CA ASP A 482 -13.50 13.13 -9.08
C ASP A 482 -12.45 14.14 -9.54
N ALA A 483 -12.70 14.92 -10.60
CA ALA A 483 -11.80 15.98 -11.04
C ALA A 483 -11.68 17.12 -10.00
N LEU A 484 -12.80 17.53 -9.40
CA LEU A 484 -12.79 18.49 -8.27
C LEU A 484 -12.03 17.93 -7.06
N LEU A 485 -12.24 16.65 -6.74
CA LEU A 485 -11.57 15.99 -5.63
C LEU A 485 -10.06 15.85 -5.88
N ASP A 486 -9.62 15.56 -7.10
CA ASP A 486 -8.20 15.49 -7.44
C ASP A 486 -7.52 16.84 -7.18
N ILE A 487 -8.12 17.95 -7.65
CA ILE A 487 -7.62 19.30 -7.38
C ILE A 487 -7.60 19.59 -5.88
N LEU A 488 -8.72 19.42 -5.18
CA LEU A 488 -8.87 19.82 -3.77
C LEU A 488 -8.13 18.90 -2.77
N VAL A 489 -7.87 17.64 -3.13
CA VAL A 489 -7.32 16.62 -2.21
C VAL A 489 -5.93 16.18 -2.64
N ASP A 490 -5.74 15.74 -3.88
CA ASP A 490 -4.47 15.16 -4.33
C ASP A 490 -3.44 16.22 -4.75
N GLN A 491 -3.91 17.38 -5.23
CA GLN A 491 -3.07 18.52 -5.60
C GLN A 491 -2.97 19.61 -4.53
N ASP A 492 -3.70 19.48 -3.41
CA ASP A 492 -3.82 20.51 -2.36
C ASP A 492 -4.25 21.89 -2.93
N GLY A 493 -5.07 21.90 -3.98
CA GLY A 493 -5.56 23.08 -4.68
C GLY A 493 -6.70 23.81 -3.96
N SER A 494 -6.93 25.05 -4.38
CA SER A 494 -7.95 25.98 -3.86
C SER A 494 -9.26 25.94 -4.66
N ILE A 495 -10.28 26.65 -4.17
CA ILE A 495 -11.50 26.94 -4.94
C ILE A 495 -11.17 27.73 -6.20
N ALA A 496 -10.25 28.69 -6.13
CA ALA A 496 -9.79 29.42 -7.31
C ALA A 496 -9.13 28.50 -8.36
N ASP A 497 -8.38 27.47 -7.94
CA ASP A 497 -7.80 26.49 -8.86
C ASP A 497 -8.88 25.65 -9.56
N CYS A 498 -9.94 25.29 -8.83
CA CYS A 498 -11.11 24.62 -9.42
C CYS A 498 -11.81 25.51 -10.47
N VAL A 499 -11.98 26.80 -10.18
CA VAL A 499 -12.57 27.75 -11.14
C VAL A 499 -11.67 27.97 -12.34
N ALA A 500 -10.35 28.04 -12.13
CA ALA A 500 -9.37 28.14 -13.21
C ALA A 500 -9.38 26.90 -14.13
N ALA A 501 -9.69 25.72 -13.57
CA ALA A 501 -9.92 24.49 -14.32
C ALA A 501 -11.29 24.43 -15.03
N GLY A 502 -12.17 25.41 -14.83
CA GLY A 502 -13.44 25.56 -15.53
C GLY A 502 -14.68 25.11 -14.75
N PHE A 503 -14.56 24.75 -13.48
CA PHE A 503 -15.69 24.36 -12.64
C PHE A 503 -16.44 25.58 -12.08
N ASP A 504 -17.74 25.40 -11.83
CA ASP A 504 -18.56 26.40 -11.15
C ASP A 504 -18.10 26.57 -9.68
N ALA A 505 -17.96 27.83 -9.25
CA ALA A 505 -17.43 28.15 -7.93
C ALA A 505 -18.33 27.65 -6.78
N ASP A 506 -19.66 27.67 -6.95
CA ASP A 506 -20.58 27.22 -5.91
C ASP A 506 -20.59 25.69 -5.81
N VAL A 507 -20.39 25.00 -6.93
CA VAL A 507 -20.17 23.54 -6.95
C VAL A 507 -18.87 23.18 -6.23
N ALA A 508 -17.76 23.86 -6.55
CA ALA A 508 -16.47 23.63 -5.88
C ALA A 508 -16.57 23.86 -4.36
N ARG A 509 -17.20 24.97 -3.93
CA ARG A 509 -17.44 25.26 -2.49
C ARG A 509 -18.33 24.22 -1.82
N LYS A 510 -19.33 23.70 -2.52
CA LYS A 510 -20.18 22.61 -2.01
C LYS A 510 -19.34 21.35 -1.78
N VAL A 511 -18.49 20.97 -2.72
CA VAL A 511 -17.61 19.80 -2.59
C VAL A 511 -16.60 19.98 -1.47
N GLU A 512 -15.90 21.12 -1.39
CA GLU A 512 -14.96 21.43 -0.29
C GLU A 512 -15.65 21.35 1.09
N ARG A 513 -16.85 21.93 1.19
CA ARG A 513 -17.65 21.85 2.42
C ARG A 513 -17.96 20.39 2.79
N LEU A 514 -18.32 19.55 1.83
CA LEU A 514 -18.58 18.12 2.06
C LEU A 514 -17.32 17.38 2.50
N ILE A 515 -16.16 17.69 1.91
CA ILE A 515 -14.88 17.15 2.35
C ILE A 515 -14.68 17.44 3.83
N TYR A 516 -14.70 18.70 4.25
CA TYR A 516 -14.43 19.04 5.65
C TYR A 516 -15.48 18.53 6.63
N LEU A 517 -16.76 18.53 6.26
CA LEU A 517 -17.83 17.99 7.14
C LEU A 517 -17.72 16.48 7.34
N SER A 518 -17.02 15.77 6.45
CA SER A 518 -16.92 14.31 6.46
C SER A 518 -15.69 13.78 7.20
N GLU A 519 -14.86 14.66 7.76
CA GLU A 519 -13.63 14.28 8.48
C GLU A 519 -13.91 13.31 9.64
N TYR A 520 -14.97 13.55 10.42
CA TYR A 520 -15.35 12.67 11.53
C TYR A 520 -15.78 11.26 11.10
N LYS A 521 -16.29 11.11 9.86
CA LYS A 521 -16.61 9.80 9.27
C LYS A 521 -15.29 9.11 8.90
N ARG A 522 -14.42 9.79 8.14
CA ARG A 522 -13.13 9.22 7.70
C ARG A 522 -12.26 8.73 8.85
N PHE A 523 -12.29 9.42 9.98
CA PHE A 523 -11.56 9.01 11.19
C PHE A 523 -11.95 7.62 11.72
N GLN A 524 -13.14 7.13 11.37
CA GLN A 524 -13.68 5.82 11.76
C GLN A 524 -13.71 4.81 10.60
N SER A 525 -13.22 5.20 9.43
CA SER A 525 -13.17 4.31 8.27
C SER A 525 -12.10 3.24 8.45
N ALA A 526 -12.37 2.03 7.95
CA ALA A 526 -11.39 0.96 7.91
C ALA A 526 -10.09 1.38 7.20
N PRO A 527 -8.92 0.84 7.57
CA PRO A 527 -7.72 0.99 6.76
C PRO A 527 -7.93 0.40 5.36
N GLY A 528 -7.11 0.82 4.39
CA GLY A 528 -7.26 0.39 3.01
C GLY A 528 -6.03 0.68 2.18
N ALA A 529 -5.95 0.09 0.99
CA ALA A 529 -4.79 0.22 0.11
C ALA A 529 -4.59 1.67 -0.33
N ARG A 530 -3.36 2.16 -0.20
CA ARG A 530 -2.89 3.46 -0.68
C ARG A 530 -2.44 3.38 -2.14
N LEU A 531 -3.05 4.20 -3.01
CA LEU A 531 -2.76 4.26 -4.45
C LEU A 531 -2.21 5.63 -4.87
N SER A 532 -2.54 6.68 -4.13
CA SER A 532 -2.26 8.08 -4.43
C SER A 532 -1.31 8.71 -3.40
N ARG A 533 -0.93 9.98 -3.63
CA ARG A 533 -0.05 10.73 -2.73
C ARG A 533 -0.78 11.32 -1.51
N ARG A 534 -2.11 11.42 -1.56
CA ARG A 534 -2.95 12.01 -0.52
C ARG A 534 -4.10 11.07 -0.17
N ALA A 535 -3.74 9.87 0.27
CA ALA A 535 -4.74 8.93 0.77
C ALA A 535 -5.36 9.44 2.08
N PHE A 536 -6.62 9.10 2.32
CA PHE A 536 -7.33 9.43 3.56
C PHE A 536 -6.91 8.53 4.73
N TRP A 537 -5.64 8.67 5.12
CA TRP A 537 -5.01 8.03 6.27
C TRP A 537 -3.81 8.86 6.76
N LEU A 538 -2.58 8.33 6.73
CA LEU A 538 -1.39 8.99 7.26
C LEU A 538 -0.94 10.21 6.43
N ASP A 539 -1.19 10.22 5.12
CA ASP A 539 -0.80 11.33 4.23
C ASP A 539 -1.54 12.64 4.53
N ARG A 540 -2.75 12.57 5.10
CA ARG A 540 -3.64 13.72 5.25
C ARG A 540 -4.24 13.78 6.65
N ARG A 541 -3.69 14.67 7.48
CA ARG A 541 -4.07 14.85 8.90
C ARG A 541 -4.86 16.14 9.10
N TYR A 542 -6.18 16.06 9.10
CA TYR A 542 -7.06 17.22 9.24
C TYR A 542 -7.84 17.20 10.56
N PRO A 543 -8.11 18.37 11.17
CA PRO A 543 -8.92 18.45 12.38
C PRO A 543 -10.39 18.19 12.07
N ILE A 544 -11.05 17.39 12.92
CA ILE A 544 -12.51 17.17 12.88
C ILE A 544 -13.26 18.48 13.19
N VAL A 545 -12.79 19.21 14.22
CA VAL A 545 -13.38 20.50 14.61
C VAL A 545 -12.73 21.59 13.79
N ASN A 546 -13.33 21.90 12.63
CA ASN A 546 -12.78 22.85 11.67
C ASN A 546 -13.83 23.82 11.11
N ARG A 547 -13.59 25.13 11.25
CA ARG A 547 -14.42 26.21 10.67
C ARG A 547 -13.76 26.93 9.48
N TRP A 548 -12.53 26.58 9.13
CA TRP A 548 -11.87 27.13 7.94
C TRP A 548 -12.66 26.77 6.68
N ARG A 549 -12.89 27.75 5.81
CA ARG A 549 -13.44 27.60 4.47
C ARG A 549 -12.63 28.51 3.56
N ASP A 550 -12.22 28.00 2.42
CA ASP A 550 -11.44 28.78 1.46
C ASP A 550 -12.26 30.00 0.97
N PRO A 551 -11.76 31.24 1.14
CA PRO A 551 -12.48 32.44 0.74
C PRO A 551 -12.34 32.77 -0.77
N SER A 552 -11.53 32.00 -1.52
CA SER A 552 -11.19 32.31 -2.91
C SER A 552 -12.34 32.16 -3.94
#